data_AF-A0A6G3STH7-F1
#
_entry.id   AF-A0A6G3STH7-F1
#
_cell.length_a   1.000
_cell.length_b   1.000
_cell.length_c   1.000
_cell.angle_alpha   90.00
_cell.angle_beta   90.00
_cell.angle_gamma   90.00
#
_symmetry.space_group_name_H-M   'P 1'
#
loop_
_entity.id
_entity.type
_entity.pdbx_description
1 polymer ?
#
loop_
_entity_poly.entity_id
_entity_poly.type
_entity_poly.pdbx_seq_one_letter_code
_entity_poly.pdbx_strand_id
1 'polypeptide(L)'
;MRTLAGAEGPEILARAQRDPALLACLLSLGVYGGLHRAVVTERARELLRLAGPDRMRGPGSYRHPGEDPPPRPSDEVLRILGAHCVSRAADEATDTVSFFWPAVGGSVWESLCRDRADLVPVVHAWLADPGPEEDQIERAGRAVAALAEATSGQSLELLASAPVLPAPRVAARCLATRFRDRVVAQTAADLLDLWSVTPEASLKHAVAYACEEPEGLGDEQALRLLEQLMETLGAGPDDLSVFEAAKGALVRRFNRGDHTTRVTVLHRMRDWARTDSTAGLLTACAFPVLARTDFLWWSGRALARAGSAAVAVHLVGHSLNESVAFSSMGDALLTWCAGAAGAKGRSRAVAQLLDGLVTAREPGFLRWLLAVERGPEAMPGKVPAARALKAWRDNTPAPQAG
;
A
#
# COMPACT_ATOMS: atom_id res chain seq x y z
N MET A 1 32.60 -4.73 6.32
CA MET A 1 31.79 -3.72 5.59
C MET A 1 31.00 -2.81 6.54
N ARG A 2 30.17 -3.32 7.46
CA ARG A 2 29.49 -2.47 8.47
C ARG A 2 30.46 -1.63 9.33
N THR A 3 31.62 -2.18 9.66
CA THR A 3 32.68 -1.48 10.42
C THR A 3 33.32 -0.32 9.66
N LEU A 4 33.49 -0.43 8.33
CA LEU A 4 34.02 0.65 7.49
C LEU A 4 32.97 1.76 7.29
N ALA A 5 31.73 1.39 6.99
CA ALA A 5 30.62 2.35 6.88
C ALA A 5 30.34 3.10 8.21
N GLY A 6 30.56 2.44 9.35
CA GLY A 6 30.45 3.04 10.69
C GLY A 6 31.51 4.11 10.96
N ALA A 7 32.66 4.07 10.29
CA ALA A 7 33.71 5.09 10.40
C ALA A 7 33.57 6.19 9.32
N GLU A 8 33.23 5.81 8.09
CA GLU A 8 33.10 6.75 6.96
C GLU A 8 31.87 7.68 7.08
N GLY A 9 30.75 7.16 7.58
CA GLY A 9 29.50 7.94 7.71
C GLY A 9 29.63 9.21 8.57
N PRO A 10 30.11 9.10 9.82
CA PRO A 10 30.34 10.26 10.68
C PRO A 10 31.34 11.26 10.09
N GLU A 11 32.40 10.78 9.41
CA GLU A 11 33.41 11.67 8.81
C GLU A 11 32.82 12.47 7.64
N ILE A 12 32.07 11.81 6.75
CA ILE A 12 31.38 12.46 5.63
C ILE A 12 30.36 13.48 6.16
N LEU A 13 29.60 13.12 7.20
CA LEU A 13 28.65 14.02 7.85
C LEU A 13 29.35 15.25 8.45
N ALA A 14 30.44 15.05 9.21
CA ALA A 14 31.19 16.15 9.82
C ALA A 14 31.77 17.12 8.78
N ARG A 15 32.18 16.60 7.61
CA ARG A 15 32.61 17.43 6.48
C ARG A 15 31.43 18.21 5.88
N ALA A 16 30.31 17.53 5.65
CA ALA A 16 29.11 18.10 5.06
C ALA A 16 28.46 19.17 5.96
N GLN A 17 28.53 19.05 7.29
CA GLN A 17 27.98 20.04 8.22
C GLN A 17 28.58 21.46 8.11
N ARG A 18 29.75 21.59 7.48
CA ARG A 18 30.40 22.89 7.24
C ARG A 18 29.79 23.64 6.05
N ASP A 19 29.14 22.92 5.14
CA ASP A 19 28.51 23.46 3.93
C ASP A 19 27.05 22.97 3.83
N PRO A 20 26.06 23.86 4.02
CA PRO A 20 24.64 23.54 3.86
C PRO A 20 24.30 22.79 2.58
N ALA A 21 24.89 23.18 1.45
CA ALA A 21 24.59 22.58 0.16
C ALA A 21 25.10 21.14 0.10
N LEU A 22 26.30 20.90 0.62
CA LEU A 22 26.88 19.56 0.74
C LEU A 22 26.06 18.67 1.68
N LEU A 23 25.58 19.22 2.81
CA LEU A 23 24.71 18.49 3.75
C LEU A 23 23.36 18.13 3.11
N ALA A 24 22.73 19.04 2.39
CA ALA A 24 21.47 18.75 1.71
C ALA A 24 21.63 17.70 0.60
N CYS A 25 22.72 17.77 -0.17
CA CYS A 25 23.07 16.74 -1.15
C CYS A 25 23.32 15.38 -0.50
N LEU A 26 24.02 15.34 0.64
CA LEU A 26 24.26 14.11 1.39
C LEU A 26 22.94 13.47 1.87
N LEU A 27 22.04 14.26 2.47
CA LEU A 27 20.75 13.76 2.95
C LEU A 27 19.84 13.32 1.81
N SER A 28 19.78 14.11 0.74
CA SER A 28 19.04 13.75 -0.47
C SER A 28 19.55 12.44 -1.09
N LEU A 29 20.87 12.29 -1.20
CA LEU A 29 21.48 11.05 -1.67
C LEU A 29 21.22 9.87 -0.72
N GLY A 30 21.18 10.13 0.59
CA GLY A 30 20.78 9.19 1.64
C GLY A 30 19.41 8.56 1.44
N VAL A 31 18.46 9.33 0.91
CA VAL A 31 17.07 8.88 0.68
C VAL A 31 16.85 8.41 -0.75
N TYR A 32 17.20 9.26 -1.70
CA TYR A 32 16.83 9.12 -3.11
C TYR A 32 17.96 8.52 -3.96
N GLY A 33 19.07 8.10 -3.35
CA GLY A 33 20.18 7.47 -4.05
C GLY A 33 19.76 6.19 -4.81
N GLY A 34 20.08 6.13 -6.09
CA GLY A 34 19.62 5.12 -7.05
C GLY A 34 18.44 5.60 -7.92
N LEU A 35 17.95 6.83 -7.73
CA LEU A 35 17.10 7.51 -8.70
C LEU A 35 17.94 8.38 -9.64
N HIS A 36 17.26 8.93 -10.66
CA HIS A 36 17.85 9.88 -11.59
C HIS A 36 18.47 11.07 -10.85
N ARG A 37 19.65 11.51 -11.30
CA ARG A 37 20.41 12.62 -10.70
C ARG A 37 19.59 13.89 -10.50
N ALA A 38 18.68 14.18 -11.43
CA ALA A 38 17.80 15.35 -11.33
C ALA A 38 16.91 15.31 -10.09
N VAL A 39 16.38 14.13 -9.73
CA VAL A 39 15.56 13.94 -8.52
C VAL A 39 16.40 14.22 -7.28
N VAL A 40 17.57 13.58 -7.14
CA VAL A 40 18.46 13.79 -5.99
C VAL A 40 18.84 15.27 -5.84
N THR A 41 19.08 15.96 -6.96
CA THR A 41 19.43 17.38 -6.93
C THR A 41 18.26 18.27 -6.54
N GLU A 42 17.07 18.02 -7.09
CA GLU A 42 15.87 18.80 -6.77
C GLU A 42 15.49 18.64 -5.30
N ARG A 43 15.48 17.39 -4.82
CA ARG A 43 15.21 17.06 -3.42
C ARG A 43 16.20 17.73 -2.46
N ALA A 44 17.47 17.86 -2.85
CA ALA A 44 18.47 18.61 -2.07
C ALA A 44 18.17 20.12 -2.03
N ARG A 45 17.74 20.72 -3.15
CA ARG A 45 17.35 22.14 -3.20
C ARG A 45 16.15 22.42 -2.32
N GLU A 46 15.13 21.58 -2.37
CA GLU A 46 13.92 21.73 -1.56
C GLU A 46 14.25 21.67 -0.07
N LEU A 47 15.12 20.75 0.36
CA LEU A 47 15.58 20.69 1.74
C LEU A 47 16.31 21.97 2.18
N LEU A 48 17.19 22.51 1.32
CA LEU A 48 17.86 23.79 1.59
C LEU A 48 16.87 24.94 1.74
N ARG A 49 15.85 25.00 0.87
CA ARG A 49 14.82 26.04 0.92
C ARG A 49 13.99 25.95 2.18
N LEU A 50 13.68 24.74 2.65
CA LEU A 50 12.88 24.50 3.84
C LEU A 50 13.65 24.78 5.14
N ALA A 51 14.90 24.33 5.23
CA ALA A 51 15.73 24.51 6.42
C ALA A 51 16.27 25.94 6.57
N GLY A 52 16.57 26.58 5.43
CA GLY A 52 17.42 27.77 5.38
C GLY A 52 18.90 27.44 5.63
N PRO A 53 19.83 28.22 5.06
CA PRO A 53 21.26 27.92 5.14
C PRO A 53 21.81 27.99 6.58
N ASP A 54 21.24 28.86 7.42
CA ASP A 54 21.69 29.06 8.80
C ASP A 54 21.37 27.86 9.69
N ARG A 55 20.20 27.23 9.49
CA ARG A 55 19.81 26.03 10.26
C ARG A 55 20.60 24.81 9.82
N MET A 56 21.00 24.71 8.55
CA MET A 56 21.79 23.57 8.06
C MET A 56 23.26 23.62 8.52
N ARG A 57 23.82 24.80 8.81
CA ARG A 57 25.20 24.92 9.32
C ARG A 57 25.34 24.29 10.71
N GLY A 58 26.42 23.54 10.90
CA GLY A 58 26.80 23.05 12.22
C GLY A 58 27.36 24.14 13.13
N PRO A 59 27.36 23.91 14.46
CA PRO A 59 27.98 24.83 15.42
C PRO A 59 29.47 25.06 15.10
N GLY A 60 29.88 26.33 15.02
CA GLY A 60 31.27 26.73 14.71
C GLY A 60 31.55 27.10 13.24
N SER A 61 30.54 27.14 12.38
CA SER A 61 30.68 27.61 10.99
C SER A 61 30.60 29.14 10.88
N TYR A 62 31.63 29.78 10.34
CA TYR A 62 31.66 31.24 10.09
C TYR A 62 31.09 31.58 8.71
N ARG A 63 30.23 32.61 8.66
CA ARG A 63 29.65 33.13 7.41
C ARG A 63 30.72 33.89 6.62
N HIS A 64 31.02 33.46 5.39
CA HIS A 64 31.53 34.37 4.37
C HIS A 64 30.33 34.96 3.62
N PRO A 65 30.18 36.30 3.59
CA PRO A 65 29.11 36.93 2.82
C PRO A 65 29.48 36.94 1.33
N GLY A 66 28.65 36.33 0.48
CA GLY A 66 28.70 36.61 -0.97
C GLY A 66 28.61 35.46 -1.97
N GLU A 67 28.50 34.20 -1.56
CA GLU A 67 28.31 33.10 -2.52
C GLU A 67 26.92 32.49 -2.37
N ASP A 68 26.06 32.73 -3.36
CA ASP A 68 24.94 31.84 -3.66
C ASP A 68 25.50 30.74 -4.57
N PRO A 69 25.71 29.49 -4.12
CA PRO A 69 26.07 28.42 -5.01
C PRO A 69 24.79 27.81 -5.58
N PRO A 70 24.57 27.82 -6.90
CA PRO A 70 23.60 26.92 -7.51
C PRO A 70 24.10 25.48 -7.29
N PRO A 71 23.28 24.53 -6.79
CA PRO A 71 23.76 23.18 -6.60
C PRO A 71 23.75 22.46 -7.94
N ARG A 72 24.95 22.32 -8.51
CA ARG A 72 25.26 21.20 -9.40
C ARG A 72 25.90 20.14 -8.54
N PRO A 73 25.38 18.90 -8.48
CA PRO A 73 26.16 17.79 -7.97
C PRO A 73 27.23 17.52 -9.03
N SER A 74 28.35 18.23 -9.00
CA SER A 74 29.49 17.88 -9.85
C SER A 74 30.00 16.49 -9.45
N ASP A 75 30.68 15.79 -10.35
CA ASP A 75 31.35 14.53 -10.01
C ASP A 75 32.31 14.70 -8.83
N GLU A 76 32.79 15.91 -8.60
CA GLU A 76 33.57 16.31 -7.43
C GLU A 76 32.74 16.28 -6.14
N VAL A 77 31.54 16.86 -6.10
CA VAL A 77 30.63 16.78 -4.95
C VAL A 77 30.29 15.34 -4.62
N LEU A 78 29.98 14.53 -5.65
CA LEU A 78 29.70 13.10 -5.44
C LEU A 78 30.91 12.39 -4.85
N ARG A 79 32.11 12.64 -5.37
CA ARG A 79 33.36 12.07 -4.84
C ARG A 79 33.61 12.47 -3.39
N ILE A 80 33.36 13.73 -3.02
CA ILE A 80 33.48 14.22 -1.63
C ILE A 80 32.53 13.46 -0.69
N LEU A 81 31.33 13.13 -1.17
CA LEU A 81 30.32 12.38 -0.43
C LEU A 81 30.49 10.86 -0.49
N GLY A 82 31.55 10.34 -1.12
CA GLY A 82 31.73 8.90 -1.30
C GLY A 82 30.65 8.29 -2.22
N ALA A 83 30.25 9.04 -3.24
CA ALA A 83 29.20 8.69 -4.19
C ALA A 83 29.69 8.73 -5.63
N HIS A 84 28.92 8.10 -6.53
CA HIS A 84 29.21 8.06 -7.96
C HIS A 84 27.94 8.12 -8.79
N CYS A 85 28.11 8.53 -10.04
CA CYS A 85 27.08 8.43 -11.07
C CYS A 85 27.26 7.09 -11.82
N VAL A 86 26.16 6.36 -12.00
CA VAL A 86 26.11 5.19 -12.89
C VAL A 86 25.34 5.60 -14.13
N SER A 87 26.07 5.79 -15.22
CA SER A 87 25.48 6.04 -16.54
C SER A 87 25.29 4.70 -17.27
N ARG A 88 24.05 4.39 -17.67
CA ARG A 88 23.80 3.28 -18.59
C ARG A 88 24.05 3.82 -20.00
N ALA A 89 25.06 3.26 -20.67
CA ALA A 89 25.55 3.76 -21.94
C ALA A 89 24.41 4.02 -22.96
N ALA A 90 24.52 5.21 -23.58
CA ALA A 90 23.73 5.79 -24.68
C ALA A 90 22.61 6.79 -24.35
N ASP A 91 22.27 7.05 -23.08
CA ASP A 91 21.30 8.11 -22.74
C ASP A 91 21.58 8.78 -21.39
N GLU A 92 22.05 10.04 -21.43
CA GLU A 92 22.25 10.89 -20.24
C GLU A 92 20.95 11.03 -19.42
N ALA A 93 19.78 10.77 -20.01
CA ALA A 93 18.49 10.76 -19.32
C ALA A 93 18.30 9.62 -18.32
N THR A 94 19.28 8.70 -18.18
CA THR A 94 19.22 7.56 -17.25
C THR A 94 20.29 7.56 -16.17
N ASP A 95 20.99 8.68 -15.99
CA ASP A 95 22.05 8.82 -15.00
C ASP A 95 21.51 8.72 -13.56
N THR A 96 21.89 7.65 -12.85
CA THR A 96 21.53 7.44 -11.44
C THR A 96 22.70 7.71 -10.51
N VAL A 97 22.43 8.15 -9.28
CA VAL A 97 23.49 8.49 -8.32
C VAL A 97 23.38 7.64 -7.07
N SER A 98 24.47 7.02 -6.62
CA SER A 98 24.47 6.18 -5.41
C SER A 98 25.79 6.30 -4.63
N PHE A 99 25.75 5.96 -3.34
CA PHE A 99 26.99 5.79 -2.57
C PHE A 99 27.80 4.62 -3.12
N PHE A 100 29.13 4.69 -3.04
CA PHE A 100 29.99 3.53 -3.27
C PHE A 100 29.64 2.37 -2.32
N TRP A 101 29.26 2.71 -1.08
CA TRP A 101 28.84 1.74 -0.08
C TRP A 101 27.43 2.07 0.42
N PRO A 102 26.41 1.24 0.11
CA PRO A 102 25.03 1.50 0.53
C PRO A 102 24.87 1.66 2.05
N ALA A 103 25.71 0.98 2.84
CA ALA A 103 25.69 1.06 4.30
C ALA A 103 26.05 2.44 4.87
N VAL A 104 26.71 3.31 4.09
CA VAL A 104 27.07 4.68 4.54
C VAL A 104 25.83 5.51 4.81
N GLY A 105 24.77 5.37 4.00
CA GLY A 105 23.52 6.11 4.20
C GLY A 105 22.92 5.88 5.59
N GLY A 106 22.86 4.64 6.06
CA GLY A 106 22.36 4.33 7.41
C GLY A 106 23.21 4.94 8.53
N SER A 107 24.54 4.86 8.40
CA SER A 107 25.49 5.45 9.36
C SER A 107 25.37 6.98 9.44
N VAL A 108 25.10 7.64 8.31
CA VAL A 108 24.83 9.08 8.23
C VAL A 108 23.54 9.43 8.98
N TRP A 109 22.47 8.65 8.82
CA TRP A 109 21.20 8.86 9.55
C TRP A 109 21.35 8.75 11.07
N GLU A 110 22.04 7.69 11.53
CA GLU A 110 22.31 7.50 12.97
C GLU A 110 23.12 8.66 13.55
N SER A 111 24.13 9.12 12.83
CA SER A 111 24.98 10.24 13.26
C SER A 111 24.24 11.57 13.21
N LEU A 112 23.40 11.80 12.19
CA LEU A 112 22.56 12.99 12.08
C LEU A 112 21.60 13.11 13.26
N CYS A 113 20.91 12.02 13.62
CA CYS A 113 19.95 12.04 14.73
C CYS A 113 20.63 12.30 16.08
N ARG A 114 21.85 11.79 16.26
CA ARG A 114 22.67 12.01 17.47
C ARG A 114 23.20 13.44 17.55
N ASP A 115 23.79 13.94 16.47
CA ASP A 115 24.59 15.17 16.50
C ASP A 115 23.77 16.41 16.12
N ARG A 116 22.65 16.24 15.41
CA ARG A 116 21.81 17.29 14.85
C ARG A 116 20.32 16.99 15.01
N ALA A 117 19.90 16.66 16.24
CA ALA A 117 18.49 16.45 16.58
C ALA A 117 17.60 17.65 16.19
N ASP A 118 18.16 18.86 16.13
CA ASP A 118 17.48 20.09 15.69
C ASP A 118 16.98 20.06 14.23
N LEU A 119 17.58 19.19 13.39
CA LEU A 119 17.22 19.01 11.99
C LEU A 119 16.10 17.97 11.79
N VAL A 120 15.85 17.08 12.75
CA VAL A 120 14.88 15.99 12.61
C VAL A 120 13.48 16.49 12.20
N PRO A 121 12.89 17.52 12.83
CA PRO A 121 11.58 18.05 12.40
C PRO A 121 11.58 18.59 10.96
N VAL A 122 12.68 19.20 10.53
CA VAL A 122 12.80 19.75 9.17
C VAL A 122 12.90 18.62 8.14
N VAL A 123 13.66 17.58 8.45
CA VAL A 123 13.76 16.40 7.58
C VAL A 123 12.41 15.71 7.46
N HIS A 124 11.64 15.57 8.55
CA HIS A 124 10.27 15.04 8.49
C HIS A 124 9.38 15.88 7.56
N ALA A 125 9.39 17.20 7.72
CA ALA A 125 8.61 18.10 6.87
C ALA A 125 9.03 18.03 5.40
N TRP A 126 10.32 17.88 5.11
CA TRP A 126 10.83 17.67 3.76
C TRP A 126 10.39 16.31 3.19
N LEU A 127 10.45 15.23 3.96
CA LEU A 127 10.05 13.89 3.51
C LEU A 127 8.55 13.72 3.36
N ALA A 128 7.74 14.56 4.01
CA ALA A 128 6.28 14.55 3.88
C ALA A 128 5.79 14.90 2.47
N ASP A 129 6.59 15.65 1.71
CA ASP A 129 6.34 15.96 0.30
C ASP A 129 7.48 15.41 -0.57
N PRO A 130 7.50 14.11 -0.90
CA PRO A 130 8.59 13.46 -1.64
C PRO A 130 8.49 13.61 -3.17
N GLY A 131 7.47 14.30 -3.70
CA GLY A 131 7.13 14.29 -5.12
C GLY A 131 6.10 13.20 -5.49
N PRO A 132 5.68 13.15 -6.78
CA PRO A 132 4.52 12.36 -7.21
C PRO A 132 4.81 10.88 -7.53
N GLU A 133 6.08 10.51 -7.74
CA GLU A 133 6.46 9.16 -8.17
C GLU A 133 6.47 8.18 -7.00
N GLU A 134 5.94 6.97 -7.22
CA GLU A 134 5.81 5.95 -6.18
C GLU A 134 7.17 5.55 -5.57
N ASP A 135 8.23 5.45 -6.39
CA ASP A 135 9.59 5.15 -5.92
C ASP A 135 10.12 6.21 -4.94
N GLN A 136 9.72 7.48 -5.12
CA GLN A 136 10.11 8.58 -4.23
C GLN A 136 9.36 8.47 -2.88
N ILE A 137 8.05 8.20 -2.93
CA ILE A 137 7.21 7.97 -1.74
C ILE A 137 7.73 6.79 -0.92
N GLU A 138 8.06 5.67 -1.58
CA GLU A 138 8.58 4.48 -0.93
C GLU A 138 9.92 4.75 -0.23
N ARG A 139 10.83 5.46 -0.90
CA ARG A 139 12.14 5.83 -0.32
C ARG A 139 12.01 6.82 0.83
N ALA A 140 11.15 7.83 0.70
CA ALA A 140 10.87 8.75 1.78
C ALA A 140 10.31 8.03 3.01
N GLY A 141 9.35 7.13 2.83
CA GLY A 141 8.79 6.32 3.91
C GLY A 141 9.83 5.47 4.63
N ARG A 142 10.73 4.83 3.88
CA ARG A 142 11.87 4.09 4.47
C ARG A 142 12.84 5.00 5.23
N ALA A 143 13.11 6.20 4.72
CA ALA A 143 13.97 7.16 5.41
C ALA A 143 13.33 7.65 6.71
N VAL A 144 12.02 7.90 6.72
CA VAL A 144 11.27 8.20 7.94
C VAL A 144 11.31 7.03 8.93
N ALA A 145 11.20 5.78 8.47
CA ALA A 145 11.35 4.61 9.35
C ALA A 145 12.77 4.52 9.93
N ALA A 146 13.81 4.79 9.14
CA ALA A 146 15.18 4.84 9.62
C ALA A 146 15.39 5.95 10.67
N LEU A 147 14.77 7.12 10.49
CA LEU A 147 14.75 8.19 11.50
C LEU A 147 14.07 7.74 12.79
N ALA A 148 12.95 7.02 12.69
CA ALA A 148 12.27 6.47 13.85
C ALA A 148 13.14 5.46 14.60
N GLU A 149 13.86 4.57 13.92
CA GLU A 149 14.82 3.67 14.57
C GLU A 149 15.96 4.46 15.24
N ALA A 150 16.55 5.42 14.54
CA ALA A 150 17.68 6.20 15.06
C ALA A 150 17.31 7.11 16.25
N THR A 151 16.04 7.51 16.36
CA THR A 151 15.51 8.32 17.47
C THR A 151 14.76 7.51 18.52
N SER A 152 14.85 6.17 18.49
CA SER A 152 14.14 5.29 19.42
C SER A 152 12.62 5.55 19.45
N GLY A 153 12.04 5.91 18.30
CA GLY A 153 10.60 6.11 18.08
C GLY A 153 10.11 7.52 18.35
N GLN A 154 10.93 8.42 18.93
CA GLN A 154 10.51 9.77 19.28
C GLN A 154 10.07 10.58 18.07
N SER A 155 10.66 10.35 16.89
CA SER A 155 10.31 11.10 15.68
C SER A 155 8.98 10.69 15.04
N LEU A 156 8.35 9.59 15.48
CA LEU A 156 7.06 9.12 14.93
C LEU A 156 5.92 10.10 15.20
N GLU A 157 5.99 10.86 16.31
CA GLU A 157 5.00 11.89 16.66
C GLU A 157 4.88 12.98 15.58
N LEU A 158 5.94 13.20 14.81
CA LEU A 158 5.99 14.21 13.76
C LEU A 158 5.20 13.81 12.51
N LEU A 159 4.75 12.55 12.39
CA LEU A 159 4.00 12.08 11.22
C LEU A 159 2.57 12.61 11.17
N ALA A 160 1.99 12.97 12.32
CA ALA A 160 0.63 13.52 12.39
C ALA A 160 0.54 14.96 11.85
N SER A 161 1.68 15.64 11.65
CA SER A 161 1.74 17.08 11.39
C SER A 161 1.52 17.51 9.93
N ALA A 162 1.29 16.56 9.00
CA ALA A 162 1.24 16.84 7.56
C ALA A 162 -0.07 16.32 6.92
N PRO A 163 -1.10 17.17 6.78
CA PRO A 163 -2.46 16.72 6.42
C PRO A 163 -2.69 16.50 4.91
N VAL A 164 -1.75 16.89 4.02
CA VAL A 164 -1.94 16.88 2.56
C VAL A 164 -1.09 15.80 1.90
N LEU A 165 -1.66 15.10 0.90
CA LEU A 165 -0.91 14.18 0.04
C LEU A 165 0.34 14.86 -0.54
N PRO A 166 1.50 14.16 -0.62
CA PRO A 166 1.69 12.71 -0.48
C PRO A 166 1.91 12.22 0.96
N ALA A 167 1.84 13.10 1.97
CA ALA A 167 2.28 12.80 3.33
C ALA A 167 1.64 11.56 3.97
N PRO A 168 0.32 11.29 3.83
CA PRO A 168 -0.28 10.05 4.32
C PRO A 168 0.35 8.77 3.77
N ARG A 169 0.81 8.76 2.51
CA ARG A 169 1.48 7.58 1.94
C ARG A 169 2.89 7.40 2.49
N VAL A 170 3.61 8.49 2.74
CA VAL A 170 4.93 8.42 3.38
C VAL A 170 4.80 7.90 4.82
N ALA A 171 3.83 8.42 5.57
CA ALA A 171 3.52 7.94 6.91
C ALA A 171 3.12 6.45 6.90
N ALA A 172 2.27 6.04 5.96
CA ALA A 172 1.91 4.64 5.76
C ALA A 172 3.12 3.72 5.51
N ARG A 173 4.01 4.13 4.60
CA ARG A 173 5.25 3.39 4.30
C ARG A 173 6.17 3.26 5.51
N CYS A 174 6.26 4.32 6.33
CA CYS A 174 7.00 4.28 7.58
C CYS A 174 6.37 3.28 8.57
N LEU A 175 5.08 3.44 8.86
CA LEU A 175 4.37 2.64 9.89
C LEU A 175 4.21 1.17 9.48
N ALA A 176 4.19 0.88 8.18
CA ALA A 176 4.18 -0.48 7.66
C ALA A 176 5.59 -1.11 7.54
N THR A 177 6.65 -0.43 8.02
CA THR A 177 8.01 -0.97 8.05
C THR A 177 8.19 -1.96 9.20
N ARG A 178 8.94 -3.04 8.94
CA ARG A 178 9.34 -3.98 9.99
C ARG A 178 10.52 -3.42 10.79
N PHE A 179 10.22 -2.78 11.92
CA PHE A 179 11.22 -2.26 12.84
C PHE A 179 12.00 -3.38 13.56
N ARG A 180 13.30 -3.14 13.78
CA ARG A 180 14.16 -4.02 14.59
C ARG A 180 13.97 -3.81 16.09
N ASP A 181 13.75 -2.56 16.48
CA ASP A 181 13.46 -2.19 17.86
C ASP A 181 11.99 -2.48 18.17
N ARG A 182 11.76 -3.29 19.22
CA ARG A 182 10.42 -3.68 19.66
C ARG A 182 9.62 -2.49 20.19
N VAL A 183 10.26 -1.52 20.83
CA VAL A 183 9.59 -0.32 21.34
C VAL A 183 9.08 0.52 20.17
N VAL A 184 9.91 0.75 19.16
CA VAL A 184 9.53 1.49 17.95
C VAL A 184 8.41 0.77 17.20
N ALA A 185 8.50 -0.57 17.07
CA ALA A 185 7.43 -1.37 16.48
C ALA A 185 6.10 -1.23 17.23
N GLN A 186 6.13 -1.22 18.57
CA GLN A 186 4.93 -1.03 19.38
C GLN A 186 4.35 0.38 19.20
N THR A 187 5.18 1.42 19.26
CA THR A 187 4.74 2.80 19.03
C THR A 187 4.09 2.97 17.65
N ALA A 188 4.66 2.35 16.61
CA ALA A 188 4.08 2.39 15.27
C ALA A 188 2.71 1.69 15.21
N ALA A 189 2.57 0.54 15.88
CA ALA A 189 1.29 -0.16 15.98
C ALA A 189 0.24 0.65 16.75
N ASP A 190 0.63 1.25 17.89
CA ASP A 190 -0.24 2.10 18.71
C ASP A 190 -0.73 3.33 17.93
N LEU A 191 0.13 3.94 17.11
CA LEU A 191 -0.25 5.03 16.21
C LEU A 191 -1.26 4.60 15.16
N LEU A 192 -1.09 3.42 14.53
CA LEU A 192 -2.05 2.90 13.56
C LEU A 192 -3.42 2.60 14.20
N ASP A 193 -3.44 2.02 15.40
CA ASP A 193 -4.68 1.77 16.16
C ASP A 193 -5.34 3.09 16.58
N LEU A 194 -4.56 4.12 16.96
CA LEU A 194 -5.09 5.45 17.28
C LEU A 194 -5.67 6.16 16.04
N TRP A 195 -4.96 6.08 14.92
CA TRP A 195 -5.34 6.75 13.68
C TRP A 195 -6.48 6.04 12.94
N SER A 196 -6.75 4.77 13.23
CA SER A 196 -7.88 4.06 12.62
C SER A 196 -9.23 4.59 13.11
N VAL A 197 -9.26 5.22 14.28
CA VAL A 197 -10.48 5.74 14.93
C VAL A 197 -10.57 7.26 15.00
N THR A 198 -9.56 7.98 14.51
CA THR A 198 -9.53 9.45 14.50
C THR A 198 -10.53 10.02 13.47
N PRO A 199 -11.14 11.20 13.70
CA PRO A 199 -11.98 11.84 12.68
C PRO A 199 -11.18 12.38 11.49
N GLU A 200 -9.85 12.53 11.60
CA GLU A 200 -9.03 13.12 10.55
C GLU A 200 -8.80 12.16 9.36
N ALA A 201 -9.32 12.55 8.18
CA ALA A 201 -9.28 11.72 6.98
C ALA A 201 -7.85 11.43 6.47
N SER A 202 -6.91 12.36 6.64
CA SER A 202 -5.50 12.21 6.25
C SER A 202 -4.84 11.02 6.99
N LEU A 203 -5.10 10.89 8.29
CA LEU A 203 -4.57 9.83 9.15
C LEU A 203 -5.26 8.50 8.84
N LYS A 204 -6.57 8.51 8.64
CA LYS A 204 -7.31 7.32 8.17
C LYS A 204 -6.79 6.81 6.82
N HIS A 205 -6.46 7.71 5.89
CA HIS A 205 -5.78 7.37 4.64
C HIS A 205 -4.42 6.71 4.88
N ALA A 206 -3.60 7.24 5.79
CA ALA A 206 -2.33 6.64 6.13
C ALA A 206 -2.50 5.20 6.66
N VAL A 207 -3.50 4.94 7.51
CA VAL A 207 -3.82 3.59 8.00
C VAL A 207 -4.25 2.67 6.83
N ALA A 208 -5.13 3.13 5.96
CA ALA A 208 -5.58 2.36 4.80
C ALA A 208 -4.39 2.00 3.88
N TYR A 209 -3.54 2.97 3.55
CA TYR A 209 -2.33 2.75 2.75
C TYR A 209 -1.34 1.81 3.45
N ALA A 210 -1.20 1.87 4.78
CA ALA A 210 -0.29 1.00 5.52
C ALA A 210 -0.72 -0.48 5.40
N CYS A 211 -2.03 -0.74 5.34
CA CYS A 211 -2.59 -2.08 5.21
C CYS A 211 -2.30 -2.76 3.86
N GLU A 212 -1.80 -2.02 2.86
CA GLU A 212 -1.36 -2.56 1.56
C GLU A 212 -0.13 -3.45 1.65
N GLU A 213 0.74 -3.14 2.61
CA GLU A 213 2.08 -3.72 2.69
C GLU A 213 2.10 -4.93 3.63
N PRO A 214 2.61 -6.08 3.18
CA PRO A 214 2.62 -7.31 3.98
C PRO A 214 3.83 -7.42 4.92
N GLU A 215 4.88 -6.63 4.72
CA GLU A 215 6.19 -6.90 5.33
C GLU A 215 6.32 -6.49 6.81
N GLY A 216 5.75 -5.34 7.20
CA GLY A 216 5.76 -4.88 8.59
C GLY A 216 4.45 -5.06 9.35
N LEU A 217 3.31 -5.11 8.64
CA LEU A 217 1.99 -5.35 9.24
C LEU A 217 1.56 -6.80 8.99
N GLY A 218 1.33 -7.54 10.07
CA GLY A 218 0.75 -8.89 9.99
C GLY A 218 -0.68 -8.87 9.41
N ASP A 219 -1.09 -9.97 8.76
CA ASP A 219 -2.39 -10.06 8.07
C ASP A 219 -3.58 -9.78 9.00
N GLU A 220 -3.59 -10.36 10.19
CA GLU A 220 -4.66 -10.13 11.18
C GLU A 220 -4.71 -8.67 11.64
N GLN A 221 -3.56 -8.04 11.84
CA GLN A 221 -3.47 -6.64 12.26
C GLN A 221 -4.01 -5.71 11.17
N ALA A 222 -3.58 -5.91 9.92
CA ALA A 222 -4.04 -5.10 8.80
C ALA A 222 -5.55 -5.24 8.57
N LEU A 223 -6.07 -6.47 8.64
CA LEU A 223 -7.49 -6.72 8.50
C LEU A 223 -8.31 -6.11 9.65
N ARG A 224 -7.83 -6.19 10.90
CA ARG A 224 -8.46 -5.51 12.03
C ARG A 224 -8.50 -3.99 11.85
N LEU A 225 -7.40 -3.38 11.40
CA LEU A 225 -7.34 -1.94 11.14
C LEU A 225 -8.31 -1.51 10.03
N LEU A 226 -8.43 -2.30 8.97
CA LEU A 226 -9.40 -2.04 7.90
C LEU A 226 -10.85 -2.11 8.41
N GLU A 227 -11.18 -3.07 9.26
CA GLU A 227 -12.50 -3.15 9.89
C GLU A 227 -12.78 -1.95 10.80
N GLN A 228 -11.85 -1.59 11.68
CA GLN A 228 -11.97 -0.43 12.56
C GLN A 228 -12.15 0.88 11.76
N LEU A 229 -11.43 1.02 10.64
CA LEU A 229 -11.65 2.14 9.73
C LEU A 229 -13.11 2.15 9.24
N MET A 230 -13.62 1.02 8.77
CA MET A 230 -15.00 0.92 8.25
C MET A 230 -16.06 1.21 9.32
N GLU A 231 -15.81 0.82 10.57
CA GLU A 231 -16.70 1.11 11.71
C GLU A 231 -16.79 2.60 12.04
N THR A 232 -15.79 3.39 11.66
CA THR A 232 -15.68 4.82 12.00
C THR A 232 -15.92 5.76 10.82
N LEU A 233 -16.28 5.21 9.65
CA LEU A 233 -16.64 6.01 8.49
C LEU A 233 -18.06 6.57 8.61
N GLY A 234 -18.20 7.85 8.30
CA GLY A 234 -19.49 8.49 8.05
C GLY A 234 -19.90 8.41 6.57
N ALA A 235 -20.75 9.35 6.16
CA ALA A 235 -21.22 9.50 4.79
C ALA A 235 -20.57 10.68 4.04
N GLY A 236 -19.46 11.22 4.56
CA GLY A 236 -18.79 12.37 3.97
C GLY A 236 -18.00 12.02 2.69
N PRO A 237 -17.66 13.02 1.85
CA PRO A 237 -16.81 12.81 0.67
C PRO A 237 -15.41 12.28 1.05
N ASP A 238 -14.86 12.74 2.18
CA ASP A 238 -13.58 12.26 2.70
C ASP A 238 -13.67 10.79 3.16
N ASP A 239 -14.78 10.39 3.77
CA ASP A 239 -15.02 8.99 4.17
C ASP A 239 -15.09 8.07 2.94
N LEU A 240 -15.71 8.52 1.85
CA LEU A 240 -15.74 7.78 0.59
C LEU A 240 -14.34 7.60 0.00
N SER A 241 -13.49 8.63 0.09
CA SER A 241 -12.09 8.55 -0.34
C SER A 241 -11.32 7.52 0.50
N VAL A 242 -11.51 7.51 1.82
CA VAL A 242 -10.91 6.51 2.72
C VAL A 242 -11.43 5.11 2.42
N PHE A 243 -12.72 4.95 2.14
CA PHE A 243 -13.32 3.68 1.73
C PHE A 243 -12.67 3.12 0.45
N GLU A 244 -12.46 3.97 -0.56
CA GLU A 244 -11.78 3.58 -1.80
C GLU A 244 -10.31 3.20 -1.57
N ALA A 245 -9.61 3.90 -0.66
CA ALA A 245 -8.25 3.53 -0.26
C ALA A 245 -8.23 2.17 0.46
N ALA A 246 -9.15 1.92 1.39
CA ALA A 246 -9.28 0.64 2.09
C ALA A 246 -9.60 -0.52 1.15
N LYS A 247 -10.49 -0.29 0.16
CA LYS A 247 -10.77 -1.25 -0.92
C LYS A 247 -9.51 -1.57 -1.71
N GLY A 248 -8.77 -0.54 -2.13
CA GLY A 248 -7.49 -0.70 -2.81
C GLY A 248 -6.48 -1.50 -1.99
N ALA A 249 -6.43 -1.25 -0.68
CA ALA A 249 -5.53 -1.93 0.24
C ALA A 249 -5.82 -3.42 0.36
N LEU A 250 -7.08 -3.78 0.57
CA LEU A 250 -7.51 -5.16 0.63
C LEU A 250 -7.19 -5.92 -0.66
N VAL A 251 -7.40 -5.28 -1.82
CA VAL A 251 -7.09 -5.84 -3.14
C VAL A 251 -5.60 -6.06 -3.34
N ARG A 252 -4.77 -5.06 -3.04
CA ARG A 252 -3.31 -5.17 -3.18
C ARG A 252 -2.74 -6.24 -2.24
N ARG A 253 -3.23 -6.30 -1.01
CA ARG A 253 -2.82 -7.30 -0.02
C ARG A 253 -3.14 -8.72 -0.48
N PHE A 254 -4.35 -8.97 -0.99
CA PHE A 254 -4.71 -10.28 -1.54
C PHE A 254 -3.83 -10.66 -2.74
N ASN A 255 -3.58 -9.72 -3.65
CA ASN A 255 -2.83 -9.98 -4.88
C ASN A 255 -1.35 -10.31 -4.60
N ARG A 256 -0.71 -9.56 -3.69
CA ARG A 256 0.69 -9.76 -3.30
C ARG A 256 0.88 -10.91 -2.31
N GLY A 257 -0.15 -11.23 -1.54
CA GLY A 257 -0.11 -12.26 -0.52
C GLY A 257 0.07 -13.68 -1.08
N ASP A 258 0.63 -14.55 -0.24
CA ASP A 258 0.75 -15.97 -0.55
C ASP A 258 -0.61 -16.70 -0.41
N HIS A 259 -0.61 -18.03 -0.52
CA HIS A 259 -1.83 -18.80 -0.37
C HIS A 259 -2.51 -18.61 1.00
N THR A 260 -1.72 -18.49 2.07
CA THR A 260 -2.20 -18.35 3.44
C THR A 260 -2.86 -16.98 3.61
N THR A 261 -2.16 -15.91 3.22
CA THR A 261 -2.70 -14.54 3.25
C THR A 261 -4.01 -14.43 2.48
N ARG A 262 -4.08 -14.98 1.26
CA ARG A 262 -5.30 -14.99 0.46
C ARG A 262 -6.47 -15.70 1.16
N VAL A 263 -6.21 -16.83 1.81
CA VAL A 263 -7.23 -17.57 2.56
C VAL A 263 -7.70 -16.79 3.79
N THR A 264 -6.78 -16.18 4.55
CA THR A 264 -7.10 -15.33 5.71
C THR A 264 -7.98 -14.16 5.30
N VAL A 265 -7.62 -13.44 4.23
CA VAL A 265 -8.41 -12.33 3.68
C VAL A 265 -9.84 -12.79 3.34
N LEU A 266 -9.99 -13.91 2.63
CA LEU A 266 -11.33 -14.41 2.26
C LEU A 266 -12.18 -14.83 3.47
N HIS A 267 -11.57 -15.44 4.48
CA HIS A 267 -12.29 -15.79 5.70
C HIS A 267 -12.75 -14.54 6.45
N ARG A 268 -11.91 -13.51 6.54
CA ARG A 268 -12.29 -12.26 7.18
C ARG A 268 -13.39 -11.53 6.42
N MET A 269 -13.28 -11.44 5.10
CA MET A 269 -14.33 -10.90 4.24
C MET A 269 -15.66 -11.63 4.43
N ARG A 270 -15.65 -12.96 4.55
CA ARG A 270 -16.87 -13.74 4.85
C ARG A 270 -17.48 -13.33 6.18
N ASP A 271 -16.65 -13.09 7.19
CA ASP A 271 -17.15 -12.68 8.50
C ASP A 271 -17.72 -11.27 8.46
N TRP A 272 -17.12 -10.34 7.72
CA TRP A 272 -17.66 -9.00 7.47
C TRP A 272 -18.97 -9.00 6.68
N ALA A 273 -19.08 -9.84 5.64
CA ALA A 273 -20.28 -9.98 4.82
C ALA A 273 -21.52 -10.46 5.61
N ARG A 274 -21.34 -11.02 6.82
CA ARG A 274 -22.45 -11.41 7.70
C ARG A 274 -23.03 -10.26 8.52
N THR A 275 -22.40 -9.09 8.45
CA THR A 275 -22.82 -7.90 9.18
C THR A 275 -23.33 -6.86 8.19
N ASP A 276 -24.42 -6.17 8.53
CA ASP A 276 -24.94 -5.03 7.76
C ASP A 276 -24.11 -3.76 8.05
N SER A 277 -22.79 -3.88 7.93
CA SER A 277 -21.82 -2.83 8.25
C SER A 277 -21.13 -2.30 6.98
N THR A 278 -20.45 -1.17 7.11
CA THR A 278 -19.56 -0.64 6.08
C THR A 278 -18.46 -1.65 5.70
N ALA A 279 -18.05 -2.55 6.61
CA ALA A 279 -17.12 -3.63 6.31
C ALA A 279 -17.76 -4.72 5.41
N GLY A 280 -19.05 -4.99 5.58
CA GLY A 280 -19.86 -5.80 4.67
C GLY A 280 -19.93 -5.18 3.27
N LEU A 281 -20.13 -3.86 3.19
CA LEU A 281 -20.11 -3.12 1.92
C LEU A 281 -18.71 -3.12 1.27
N LEU A 282 -17.64 -2.92 2.06
CA LEU A 282 -16.26 -3.04 1.60
C LEU A 282 -16.01 -4.40 0.98
N THR A 283 -16.50 -5.47 1.62
CA THR A 283 -16.40 -6.83 1.11
C THR A 283 -17.09 -6.99 -0.24
N ALA A 284 -18.33 -6.52 -0.36
CA ALA A 284 -19.08 -6.59 -1.61
C ALA A 284 -18.41 -5.82 -2.75
N CYS A 285 -17.81 -4.66 -2.47
CA CYS A 285 -17.12 -3.84 -3.46
C CYS A 285 -15.73 -4.40 -3.84
N ALA A 286 -14.99 -4.98 -2.89
CA ALA A 286 -13.65 -5.50 -3.12
C ALA A 286 -13.65 -6.87 -3.80
N PHE A 287 -14.55 -7.77 -3.39
CA PHE A 287 -14.55 -9.16 -3.83
C PHE A 287 -14.64 -9.35 -5.35
N PRO A 288 -15.46 -8.60 -6.12
CA PRO A 288 -15.50 -8.71 -7.57
C PRO A 288 -14.15 -8.42 -8.23
N VAL A 289 -13.37 -7.50 -7.66
CA VAL A 289 -12.01 -7.20 -8.14
C VAL A 289 -11.10 -8.39 -7.87
N LEU A 290 -11.12 -8.97 -6.66
CA LEU A 290 -10.35 -10.17 -6.32
C LEU A 290 -10.73 -11.36 -7.18
N ALA A 291 -12.02 -11.57 -7.44
CA ALA A 291 -12.53 -12.67 -8.24
C ALA A 291 -11.97 -12.63 -9.66
N ARG A 292 -11.71 -11.44 -10.21
CA ARG A 292 -11.13 -11.27 -11.56
C ARG A 292 -9.62 -11.47 -11.60
N THR A 293 -8.96 -11.53 -10.45
CA THR A 293 -7.50 -11.77 -10.36
C THR A 293 -7.21 -13.27 -10.36
N ASP A 294 -6.13 -13.68 -11.01
CA ASP A 294 -5.56 -15.04 -10.92
C ASP A 294 -6.58 -16.19 -11.00
N PHE A 295 -7.23 -16.33 -12.17
CA PHE A 295 -8.25 -17.36 -12.41
C PHE A 295 -7.75 -18.79 -12.18
N LEU A 296 -6.45 -19.04 -12.36
CA LEU A 296 -5.85 -20.36 -12.13
C LEU A 296 -5.87 -20.71 -10.64
N TRP A 297 -5.58 -19.75 -9.76
CA TRP A 297 -5.68 -19.93 -8.32
C TRP A 297 -7.13 -20.22 -7.88
N TRP A 298 -8.10 -19.45 -8.40
CA TRP A 298 -9.52 -19.66 -8.09
C TRP A 298 -10.01 -21.05 -8.50
N SER A 299 -9.80 -21.41 -9.77
CA SER A 299 -10.29 -22.67 -10.33
C SER A 299 -9.54 -23.90 -9.85
N GLY A 300 -8.25 -23.77 -9.52
CA GLY A 300 -7.39 -24.90 -9.11
C GLY A 300 -7.31 -25.13 -7.61
N ARG A 301 -7.47 -24.10 -6.78
CA ARG A 301 -7.26 -24.20 -5.32
C ARG A 301 -8.47 -23.77 -4.52
N ALA A 302 -8.97 -22.55 -4.74
CA ALA A 302 -10.02 -21.98 -3.91
C ALA A 302 -11.36 -22.71 -4.10
N LEU A 303 -11.77 -22.97 -5.34
CA LEU A 303 -13.03 -23.65 -5.64
C LEU A 303 -12.93 -25.18 -5.53
N ALA A 304 -11.72 -25.74 -5.58
CA ALA A 304 -11.52 -27.18 -5.49
C ALA A 304 -11.59 -27.74 -4.05
N ARG A 305 -11.43 -26.88 -3.03
CA ARG A 305 -11.48 -27.25 -1.61
C ARG A 305 -12.82 -26.86 -1.00
N ALA A 306 -13.53 -27.81 -0.39
CA ALA A 306 -14.91 -27.62 0.10
C ALA A 306 -15.08 -26.38 1.01
N GLY A 307 -14.18 -26.15 1.97
CA GLY A 307 -14.27 -24.99 2.87
C GLY A 307 -14.08 -23.64 2.17
N SER A 308 -13.15 -23.55 1.23
CA SER A 308 -12.88 -22.33 0.45
C SER A 308 -13.94 -22.09 -0.64
N ALA A 309 -14.53 -23.15 -1.19
CA ALA A 309 -15.64 -23.06 -2.13
C ALA A 309 -16.90 -22.47 -1.47
N ALA A 310 -17.22 -22.90 -0.24
CA ALA A 310 -18.34 -22.34 0.53
C ALA A 310 -18.14 -20.84 0.83
N VAL A 311 -16.90 -20.43 1.14
CA VAL A 311 -16.55 -19.01 1.31
C VAL A 311 -16.79 -18.23 0.00
N ALA A 312 -16.34 -18.77 -1.14
CA ALA A 312 -16.54 -18.13 -2.43
C ALA A 312 -18.03 -18.01 -2.79
N VAL A 313 -18.85 -19.04 -2.57
CA VAL A 313 -20.30 -18.99 -2.77
C VAL A 313 -20.91 -17.86 -1.97
N HIS A 314 -20.58 -17.76 -0.68
CA HIS A 314 -21.11 -16.70 0.19
C HIS A 314 -20.71 -15.30 -0.29
N LEU A 315 -19.44 -15.08 -0.62
CA LEU A 315 -18.94 -13.78 -1.06
C LEU A 315 -19.49 -13.36 -2.43
N VAL A 316 -19.66 -14.30 -3.37
CA VAL A 316 -20.34 -14.05 -4.65
C VAL A 316 -21.79 -13.67 -4.41
N GLY A 317 -22.50 -14.44 -3.58
CA GLY A 317 -23.90 -14.19 -3.24
C GLY A 317 -24.11 -12.81 -2.63
N HIS A 318 -23.31 -12.48 -1.61
CA HIS A 318 -23.28 -11.16 -0.97
C HIS A 318 -23.06 -10.03 -1.98
N SER A 319 -22.02 -10.14 -2.81
CA SER A 319 -21.70 -9.11 -3.81
C SER A 319 -22.77 -8.95 -4.89
N LEU A 320 -23.54 -10.00 -5.21
CA LEU A 320 -24.66 -9.92 -6.14
C LEU A 320 -25.92 -9.32 -5.51
N ASN A 321 -26.11 -9.48 -4.20
CA ASN A 321 -27.21 -8.85 -3.49
C ASN A 321 -26.99 -7.33 -3.38
N GLU A 322 -25.74 -6.90 -3.20
CA GLU A 322 -25.38 -5.49 -3.12
C GLU A 322 -25.52 -4.77 -4.46
N SER A 323 -26.38 -3.75 -4.50
CA SER A 323 -26.69 -3.00 -5.73
C SER A 323 -25.46 -2.36 -6.36
N VAL A 324 -24.54 -1.82 -5.54
CA VAL A 324 -23.31 -1.16 -6.01
C VAL A 324 -22.28 -2.13 -6.59
N ALA A 325 -22.30 -3.40 -6.16
CA ALA A 325 -21.33 -4.41 -6.56
C ALA A 325 -21.86 -5.36 -7.64
N PHE A 326 -23.19 -5.42 -7.84
CA PHE A 326 -23.85 -6.38 -8.70
C PHE A 326 -23.26 -6.46 -10.11
N SER A 327 -23.08 -5.32 -10.78
CA SER A 327 -22.56 -5.30 -12.16
C SER A 327 -21.15 -5.88 -12.20
N SER A 328 -20.26 -5.43 -11.31
CA SER A 328 -18.88 -5.89 -11.26
C SER A 328 -18.77 -7.39 -10.91
N MET A 329 -19.62 -7.88 -10.00
CA MET A 329 -19.66 -9.31 -9.68
C MET A 329 -20.24 -10.13 -10.83
N GLY A 330 -21.27 -9.63 -11.50
CA GLY A 330 -21.84 -10.25 -12.69
C GLY A 330 -20.79 -10.44 -13.79
N ASP A 331 -19.99 -9.42 -14.08
CA ASP A 331 -18.90 -9.47 -15.05
C ASP A 331 -17.80 -10.45 -14.64
N ALA A 332 -17.49 -10.54 -13.35
CA ALA A 332 -16.51 -11.49 -12.83
C ALA A 332 -16.99 -12.95 -13.03
N LEU A 333 -18.28 -13.24 -12.80
CA LEU A 333 -18.86 -14.57 -13.07
C LEU A 333 -18.84 -14.92 -14.57
N LEU A 334 -19.13 -13.96 -15.44
CA LEU A 334 -19.02 -14.15 -16.89
C LEU A 334 -17.58 -14.44 -17.30
N THR A 335 -16.62 -13.74 -16.71
CA THR A 335 -15.18 -13.97 -16.92
C THR A 335 -14.77 -15.39 -16.50
N TRP A 336 -15.25 -15.87 -15.35
CA TRP A 336 -15.01 -17.24 -14.91
C TRP A 336 -15.62 -18.28 -15.85
N CYS A 337 -16.86 -18.06 -16.31
CA CYS A 337 -17.50 -18.93 -17.28
C CYS A 337 -16.72 -18.98 -18.61
N ALA A 338 -16.22 -17.84 -19.08
CA ALA A 338 -15.38 -17.75 -20.27
C ALA A 338 -14.05 -18.52 -20.10
N GLY A 339 -13.32 -18.27 -19.00
CA GLY A 339 -12.03 -18.92 -18.73
C GLY A 339 -12.11 -20.43 -18.47
N ALA A 340 -13.28 -20.91 -18.02
CA ALA A 340 -13.54 -22.33 -17.80
C ALA A 340 -13.90 -23.10 -19.08
N ALA A 341 -14.24 -22.41 -20.17
CA ALA A 341 -14.59 -23.05 -21.44
C ALA A 341 -13.42 -23.90 -21.96
N GLY A 342 -13.70 -25.15 -22.34
CA GLY A 342 -12.72 -26.08 -22.91
C GLY A 342 -11.77 -26.77 -21.92
N ALA A 343 -11.80 -26.44 -20.62
CA ALA A 343 -10.92 -27.05 -19.61
C ALA A 343 -11.70 -27.80 -18.51
N LYS A 344 -11.81 -29.13 -18.64
CA LYS A 344 -12.65 -30.00 -17.80
C LYS A 344 -12.56 -29.72 -16.28
N GLY A 345 -11.35 -29.56 -15.75
CA GLY A 345 -11.14 -29.27 -14.32
C GLY A 345 -11.71 -27.92 -13.90
N ARG A 346 -11.50 -26.87 -14.71
CA ARG A 346 -11.99 -25.51 -14.44
C ARG A 346 -13.50 -25.41 -14.65
N SER A 347 -14.04 -26.09 -15.66
CA SER A 347 -15.49 -26.20 -15.88
C SER A 347 -16.19 -26.83 -14.67
N ARG A 348 -15.60 -27.87 -14.06
CA ARG A 348 -16.15 -28.49 -12.85
C ARG A 348 -16.16 -27.54 -11.65
N ALA A 349 -15.07 -26.82 -11.42
CA ALA A 349 -14.98 -25.86 -10.31
C ALA A 349 -16.03 -24.74 -10.43
N VAL A 350 -16.21 -24.17 -11.62
CA VAL A 350 -17.24 -23.15 -11.86
C VAL A 350 -18.65 -23.73 -11.73
N ALA A 351 -18.90 -24.95 -12.20
CA ALA A 351 -20.19 -25.61 -12.01
C ALA A 351 -20.52 -25.80 -10.52
N GLN A 352 -19.56 -26.25 -9.71
CA GLN A 352 -19.73 -26.41 -8.26
C GLN A 352 -20.05 -25.10 -7.55
N LEU A 353 -19.42 -24.00 -7.96
CA LEU A 353 -19.76 -22.67 -7.47
C LEU A 353 -21.22 -22.31 -7.79
N LEU A 354 -21.64 -22.49 -9.05
CA LEU A 354 -23.02 -22.17 -9.47
C LEU A 354 -24.04 -23.05 -8.75
N ASP A 355 -23.77 -24.34 -8.57
CA ASP A 355 -24.64 -25.24 -7.79
C ASP A 355 -24.74 -24.79 -6.31
N GLY A 356 -23.63 -24.33 -5.74
CA GLY A 356 -23.60 -23.74 -4.41
C GLY A 356 -24.45 -22.47 -4.31
N LEU A 357 -24.36 -21.58 -5.32
CA LEU A 357 -25.18 -20.36 -5.39
C LEU A 357 -26.67 -20.67 -5.60
N VAL A 358 -27.01 -21.71 -6.37
CA VAL A 358 -28.39 -22.20 -6.48
C VAL A 358 -28.90 -22.66 -5.11
N THR A 359 -28.07 -23.38 -4.36
CA THR A 359 -28.42 -23.88 -3.02
C THR A 359 -28.57 -22.75 -2.00
N ALA A 360 -27.74 -21.71 -2.09
CA ALA A 360 -27.78 -20.56 -1.19
C ALA A 360 -29.03 -19.69 -1.36
N ARG A 361 -29.67 -19.74 -2.53
CA ARG A 361 -30.93 -19.05 -2.84
C ARG A 361 -30.91 -17.52 -2.70
N GLU A 362 -29.76 -16.90 -2.94
CA GLU A 362 -29.60 -15.44 -2.86
C GLU A 362 -30.32 -14.67 -4.00
N PRO A 363 -31.15 -13.65 -3.71
CA PRO A 363 -31.92 -12.91 -4.73
C PRO A 363 -31.07 -12.31 -5.86
N GLY A 364 -29.89 -11.81 -5.53
CA GLY A 364 -28.93 -11.26 -6.49
C GLY A 364 -28.46 -12.27 -7.51
N PHE A 365 -28.31 -13.54 -7.12
CA PHE A 365 -27.96 -14.61 -8.06
C PHE A 365 -29.10 -14.92 -9.02
N LEU A 366 -30.36 -14.93 -8.56
CA LEU A 366 -31.50 -15.06 -9.45
C LEU A 366 -31.56 -13.90 -10.45
N ARG A 367 -31.33 -12.67 -9.99
CA ARG A 367 -31.24 -11.49 -10.87
C ARG A 367 -30.17 -11.67 -11.94
N TRP A 368 -29.00 -12.18 -11.57
CA TRP A 368 -27.91 -12.49 -12.52
C TRP A 368 -28.31 -13.57 -13.53
N LEU A 369 -28.90 -14.69 -13.07
CA LEU A 369 -29.36 -15.77 -13.95
C LEU A 369 -30.36 -15.28 -15.01
N LEU A 370 -31.33 -14.47 -14.60
CA LEU A 370 -32.32 -13.88 -15.52
C LEU A 370 -31.68 -12.89 -16.49
N ALA A 371 -30.65 -12.14 -16.07
CA ALA A 371 -29.92 -11.24 -16.96
C ALA A 371 -29.14 -12.01 -18.03
N VAL A 372 -28.49 -13.12 -17.66
CA VAL A 372 -27.74 -13.98 -18.60
C VAL A 372 -28.69 -14.71 -19.56
N GLU A 373 -29.83 -15.21 -19.08
CA GLU A 373 -30.85 -15.88 -19.91
C GLU A 373 -31.33 -14.96 -21.06
N ARG A 374 -31.55 -13.68 -20.76
CA ARG A 374 -31.98 -12.65 -21.73
C ARG A 374 -30.86 -12.15 -22.64
N GLY A 375 -29.60 -12.44 -22.33
CA GLY A 375 -28.44 -12.01 -23.11
C GLY A 375 -28.29 -12.73 -24.45
N PRO A 376 -27.38 -12.29 -25.33
CA PRO A 376 -27.11 -12.94 -26.62
C PRO A 376 -26.65 -14.40 -26.47
N GLU A 377 -26.91 -15.25 -27.48
CA GLU A 377 -26.53 -16.68 -27.44
C GLU A 377 -25.02 -16.92 -27.24
N ALA A 378 -24.19 -16.01 -27.76
CA ALA A 378 -22.74 -16.09 -27.63
C ALA A 378 -22.22 -15.69 -26.23
N MET A 379 -23.09 -15.28 -25.30
CA MET A 379 -22.67 -14.85 -23.97
C MET A 379 -21.99 -16.00 -23.19
N PRO A 380 -20.79 -15.78 -22.65
CA PRO A 380 -20.12 -16.77 -21.80
C PRO A 380 -21.02 -17.17 -20.63
N GLY A 381 -21.09 -18.47 -20.33
CA GLY A 381 -21.88 -18.95 -19.20
C GLY A 381 -23.38 -19.11 -19.45
N LYS A 382 -23.89 -18.88 -20.68
CA LYS A 382 -25.31 -19.05 -21.01
C LYS A 382 -25.84 -20.46 -20.70
N VAL A 383 -25.13 -21.49 -21.16
CA VAL A 383 -25.50 -22.90 -20.90
C VAL A 383 -25.51 -23.25 -19.40
N PRO A 384 -24.45 -22.97 -18.61
CA PRO A 384 -24.48 -23.26 -17.17
C PRO A 384 -25.49 -22.38 -16.41
N ALA A 385 -25.71 -21.13 -16.80
CA ALA A 385 -26.75 -20.28 -16.19
C ALA A 385 -28.16 -20.82 -16.45
N ALA A 386 -28.48 -21.27 -17.68
CA ALA A 386 -29.77 -21.89 -17.97
C ALA A 386 -30.01 -23.16 -17.14
N ARG A 387 -28.96 -23.98 -16.94
CA ARG A 387 -29.02 -25.16 -16.06
C ARG A 387 -29.26 -24.78 -14.60
N ALA A 388 -28.51 -23.80 -14.09
CA ALA A 388 -28.65 -23.29 -12.73
C ALA A 388 -30.05 -22.69 -12.48
N LEU A 389 -30.59 -21.96 -13.46
CA LEU A 389 -31.92 -21.38 -13.40
C LEU A 389 -33.03 -22.43 -13.42
N LYS A 390 -32.86 -23.49 -14.22
CA LYS A 390 -33.76 -24.65 -14.18
C LYS A 390 -33.74 -25.29 -12.79
N ALA A 391 -32.56 -25.60 -12.26
CA ALA A 391 -32.40 -26.17 -10.93
C ALA A 391 -32.99 -25.29 -9.82
N TRP A 392 -32.84 -23.96 -9.94
CA TRP A 392 -33.46 -23.00 -9.03
C TRP A 392 -34.99 -23.08 -9.04
N ARG A 393 -35.60 -23.12 -10.24
CA ARG A 393 -37.05 -23.24 -10.43
C ARG A 393 -37.57 -24.55 -9.86
N ASP A 394 -36.92 -25.67 -10.21
CA ASP A 394 -37.31 -27.03 -9.79
C ASP A 394 -37.23 -27.22 -8.26
N ASN A 395 -36.32 -26.51 -7.59
CA ASN A 395 -36.18 -26.55 -6.13
C ASN A 395 -37.09 -25.57 -5.38
N THR A 396 -37.99 -24.85 -6.04
CA THR A 396 -38.93 -23.93 -5.37
C THR A 396 -40.11 -24.72 -4.80
N PRO A 397 -40.29 -24.80 -3.46
CA PRO A 397 -41.43 -25.51 -2.90
C PRO A 397 -42.72 -24.86 -3.40
N ALA A 398 -43.68 -25.70 -3.82
CA ALA A 398 -45.00 -25.22 -4.25
C ALA A 398 -45.61 -24.39 -3.11
N PRO A 399 -46.26 -23.24 -3.41
CA PRO A 399 -46.97 -22.49 -2.39
C PRO A 399 -47.96 -23.42 -1.70
N GLN A 400 -47.81 -23.60 -0.39
CA GLN A 400 -48.81 -24.31 0.40
C GLN A 400 -50.08 -23.47 0.32
N ALA A 401 -51.05 -23.95 -0.47
CA ALA A 401 -52.37 -23.37 -0.54
C ALA A 401 -52.99 -23.48 0.86
N GLY A 402 -53.18 -22.33 1.50
CA GLY A 402 -54.06 -22.17 2.66
C GLY A 402 -55.51 -22.12 2.24
#